data_AF-A0A6B9YAN3-F1
#
_entry.id   AF-A0A6B9YAN3-F1
#
_cell.length_a   1.000
_cell.length_b   1.000
_cell.length_c   1.000
_cell.angle_alpha   90.00
_cell.angle_beta   90.00
_cell.angle_gamma   90.00
#
_symmetry.space_group_name_H-M   'P 1'
#
loop_
_entity.id
_entity.type
_entity.pdbx_description
1 polymer ?
#
loop_
_entity_poly.entity_id
_entity_poly.type
_entity_poly.pdbx_seq_one_letter_code
_entity_poly.pdbx_strand_id
1 'polypeptide(L)'
;MKKLIFSIVTIILILILSISLYKFFVVKDPADEVYLIPDGYEGCIGIFYDFKNQEPLQIENNTITYQVPDDGIIKTSSPENIGWAYEDHSGFRQVDYYYVDNQGNRKQLNHEKYIHYGGNASTSRTLPDGTHINLSFSHLYVGKKPDNYSFKGCFRTDKELEQVLDK
;
A
#
# COMPACT_ATOMS: atom_id res chain seq x y z
N MET A 1 19.38 17.31 -51.46
CA MET A 1 18.50 17.79 -50.37
C MET A 1 17.44 16.76 -49.96
N LYS A 2 16.61 16.22 -50.86
CA LYS A 2 15.56 15.22 -50.53
C LYS A 2 16.07 13.97 -49.78
N LYS A 3 17.22 13.40 -50.17
CA LYS A 3 17.85 12.25 -49.49
C LYS A 3 18.34 12.58 -48.07
N LEU A 4 18.79 13.83 -47.85
CA LEU A 4 19.24 14.31 -46.55
C LEU A 4 18.04 14.51 -45.59
N ILE A 5 16.94 15.06 -46.12
CA ILE A 5 15.68 15.22 -45.38
C ILE A 5 15.11 13.85 -44.99
N PHE A 6 15.11 12.88 -45.91
CA PHE A 6 14.68 11.51 -45.62
C PHE A 6 15.50 10.86 -44.51
N SER A 7 16.82 11.03 -44.52
CA SER A 7 17.71 10.50 -43.48
C SER A 7 17.42 11.11 -42.11
N ILE A 8 17.22 12.42 -42.04
CA ILE A 8 16.90 13.14 -40.78
C ILE A 8 15.55 12.67 -40.22
N VAL A 9 14.52 12.52 -41.07
CA VAL A 9 13.20 12.06 -40.65
C VAL A 9 13.27 10.63 -40.07
N THR A 10 14.03 9.73 -40.71
CA THR A 10 14.21 8.36 -40.21
C THR A 10 14.90 8.35 -38.85
N ILE A 11 15.93 9.18 -38.64
CA ILE A 11 16.64 9.27 -37.36
C ILE A 11 15.70 9.77 -36.25
N ILE A 12 14.87 10.78 -36.53
CA ILE A 12 13.88 11.31 -35.57
C ILE A 12 12.85 10.23 -35.20
N LEU A 13 12.35 9.49 -36.18
CA LEU A 13 11.41 8.38 -35.95
C LEU A 13 12.01 7.29 -35.07
N ILE A 14 13.27 6.91 -35.31
CA ILE A 14 13.98 5.93 -34.48
C ILE A 14 14.14 6.48 -33.05
N LEU A 15 14.50 7.75 -32.89
CA LEU A 15 14.66 8.38 -31.58
C LEU A 15 13.35 8.40 -30.77
N ILE A 16 12.23 8.76 -31.42
CA ILE A 16 10.90 8.75 -30.80
C ILE A 16 10.52 7.31 -30.39
N LEU A 17 10.75 6.33 -31.26
CA LEU A 17 10.48 4.93 -30.96
C LEU A 17 11.33 4.44 -29.79
N SER A 18 12.62 4.75 -29.76
CA SER A 18 13.53 4.41 -28.66
C SER A 18 13.08 5.00 -27.32
N ILE A 19 12.65 6.27 -27.30
CA ILE A 19 12.13 6.92 -26.08
C ILE A 19 10.83 6.26 -25.62
N SER A 20 9.94 5.93 -26.55
CA SER A 20 8.67 5.26 -26.22
C SER A 20 8.90 3.85 -25.65
N LEU A 21 9.83 3.09 -26.24
CA LEU A 21 10.20 1.77 -25.75
C LEU A 21 10.89 1.85 -24.39
N TYR A 22 11.75 2.84 -24.18
CA TYR A 22 12.40 3.07 -22.89
C TYR A 22 11.37 3.27 -21.77
N LYS A 23 10.34 4.12 -22.00
CA LYS A 23 9.27 4.30 -21.01
C LYS A 23 8.52 3.00 -20.72
N PHE A 24 8.20 2.23 -21.75
CA PHE A 24 7.43 0.99 -21.61
C PHE A 24 8.19 -0.12 -20.86
N PHE A 25 9.52 -0.21 -21.03
CA PHE A 25 10.32 -1.29 -20.44
C PHE A 25 11.03 -0.91 -19.14
N VAL A 26 11.29 0.37 -18.88
CA VAL A 26 12.15 0.82 -17.77
C VAL A 26 11.36 1.54 -16.68
N VAL A 27 10.37 2.36 -17.04
CA VAL A 27 9.53 3.03 -16.04
C VAL A 27 8.42 2.07 -15.64
N LYS A 28 8.46 1.62 -14.39
CA LYS A 28 7.34 0.89 -13.79
C LYS A 28 6.46 1.88 -13.04
N ASP A 29 5.16 1.79 -13.22
CA ASP A 29 4.21 2.55 -12.42
C ASP A 29 4.11 1.95 -11.01
N PRO A 30 3.77 2.75 -9.98
CA PRO A 30 3.48 2.20 -8.66
C PRO A 30 2.30 1.22 -8.77
N ALA A 31 2.29 0.20 -7.90
CA ALA A 31 1.18 -0.72 -7.82
C ALA A 31 -0.06 -0.03 -7.23
N ASP A 32 -1.22 -0.33 -7.80
CA ASP A 32 -2.49 0.03 -7.21
C ASP A 32 -2.76 -0.81 -5.96
N GLU A 33 -3.65 -0.33 -5.10
CA GLU A 33 -3.98 -1.03 -3.86
C GLU A 33 -5.49 -1.23 -3.70
N VAL A 34 -5.88 -2.42 -3.28
CA VAL A 34 -7.26 -2.76 -2.99
C VAL A 34 -7.36 -3.31 -1.57
N TYR A 35 -8.16 -2.68 -0.73
CA TYR A 35 -8.46 -3.15 0.62
C TYR A 35 -9.81 -3.85 0.64
N LEU A 36 -9.80 -5.12 1.02
CA LEU A 36 -10.99 -5.94 1.23
C LEU A 36 -11.24 -6.03 2.75
N ILE A 37 -12.17 -5.23 3.22
CA ILE A 37 -12.47 -5.02 4.64
C ILE A 37 -13.71 -5.83 5.01
N PRO A 38 -13.74 -6.57 6.14
CA PRO A 38 -14.95 -7.28 6.56
C PRO A 38 -16.14 -6.34 6.71
N ASP A 39 -17.33 -6.75 6.22
CA ASP A 39 -18.52 -5.90 6.27
C ASP A 39 -18.86 -5.47 7.71
N GLY A 40 -19.07 -4.18 7.91
CA GLY A 40 -19.34 -3.58 9.22
C GLY A 40 -18.12 -3.36 10.12
N TYR A 41 -16.90 -3.68 9.67
CA TYR A 41 -15.68 -3.38 10.43
C TYR A 41 -15.50 -1.88 10.64
N GLU A 42 -15.37 -1.45 11.90
CA GLU A 42 -14.95 -0.10 12.27
C GLU A 42 -13.76 -0.19 13.23
N GLY A 43 -12.64 0.43 12.88
CA GLY A 43 -11.41 0.23 13.64
C GLY A 43 -10.13 0.54 12.88
N CYS A 44 -9.03 0.22 13.54
CA CYS A 44 -7.67 0.42 13.04
C CYS A 44 -7.22 -0.76 12.20
N ILE A 45 -6.89 -0.50 10.94
CA ILE A 45 -6.23 -1.46 10.06
C ILE A 45 -4.74 -1.15 10.02
N GLY A 46 -3.91 -2.17 10.24
CA GLY A 46 -2.45 -2.08 10.23
C GLY A 46 -1.84 -3.14 9.31
N ILE A 47 -0.89 -2.71 8.49
CA ILE A 47 -0.09 -3.59 7.63
C ILE A 47 1.33 -3.57 8.16
N PHE A 48 1.75 -4.66 8.78
CA PHE A 48 3.05 -4.81 9.42
C PHE A 48 3.98 -5.61 8.51
N TYR A 49 5.07 -4.95 8.12
CA TYR A 49 6.04 -5.46 7.15
C TYR A 49 7.18 -6.22 7.85
N ASP A 50 7.95 -6.97 7.08
CA ASP A 50 9.14 -7.69 7.52
C ASP A 50 8.90 -8.71 8.67
N PHE A 51 7.67 -9.20 8.83
CA PHE A 51 7.36 -10.30 9.76
C PHE A 51 7.83 -11.63 9.19
N LYS A 52 8.85 -12.20 9.82
CA LYS A 52 9.38 -13.52 9.45
C LYS A 52 8.28 -14.60 9.60
N ASN A 53 8.27 -15.55 8.67
CA ASN A 53 7.31 -16.67 8.60
C ASN A 53 5.86 -16.27 8.27
N GLN A 54 5.63 -15.06 7.76
CA GLN A 54 4.33 -14.66 7.20
C GLN A 54 4.37 -14.74 5.68
N GLU A 55 3.19 -14.88 5.06
CA GLU A 55 3.09 -14.86 3.61
C GLU A 55 3.46 -13.47 3.05
N PRO A 56 4.20 -13.41 1.92
CA PRO A 56 4.45 -12.15 1.25
C PRO A 56 3.17 -11.66 0.57
N LEU A 57 2.99 -10.35 0.53
CA LEU A 57 1.98 -9.71 -0.32
C LEU A 57 2.30 -10.00 -1.79
N GLN A 58 1.25 -10.34 -2.53
CA GLN A 58 1.35 -10.64 -3.96
C GLN A 58 0.93 -9.42 -4.78
N ILE A 59 1.65 -9.16 -5.86
CA ILE A 59 1.28 -8.15 -6.87
C ILE A 59 0.75 -8.91 -8.08
N GLU A 60 -0.55 -8.79 -8.32
CA GLU A 60 -1.22 -9.36 -9.48
C GLU A 60 -1.74 -8.23 -10.37
N ASN A 61 -1.42 -8.25 -11.66
CA ASN A 61 -1.84 -7.20 -12.61
C ASN A 61 -1.50 -5.77 -12.14
N ASN A 62 -0.33 -5.57 -11.50
CA ASN A 62 0.08 -4.30 -10.90
C ASN A 62 -0.81 -3.82 -9.74
N THR A 63 -1.46 -4.73 -9.03
CA THR A 63 -2.30 -4.42 -7.88
C THR A 63 -1.91 -5.28 -6.67
N ILE A 64 -1.81 -4.67 -5.50
CA ILE A 64 -1.72 -5.35 -4.20
C ILE A 64 -3.13 -5.43 -3.61
N THR A 65 -3.58 -6.64 -3.26
CA THR A 65 -4.86 -6.83 -2.56
C THR A 65 -4.61 -7.16 -1.10
N TYR A 66 -5.04 -6.26 -0.21
CA TYR A 66 -5.02 -6.45 1.23
C TYR A 66 -6.34 -7.09 1.68
N GLN A 67 -6.28 -8.38 2.03
CA GLN A 67 -7.38 -9.06 2.70
C GLN A 67 -7.27 -8.77 4.20
N VAL A 68 -8.15 -7.92 4.70
CA VAL A 68 -8.13 -7.45 6.09
C VAL A 68 -8.82 -8.49 6.97
N PRO A 69 -8.15 -9.03 7.99
CA PRO A 69 -8.79 -9.94 8.94
C PRO A 69 -9.73 -9.18 9.88
N ASP A 70 -10.56 -9.91 10.64
CA ASP A 70 -11.54 -9.33 11.57
C ASP A 70 -10.90 -8.47 12.69
N ASP A 71 -9.63 -8.69 13.00
CA ASP A 71 -8.87 -7.89 13.97
C ASP A 71 -8.20 -6.64 13.37
N GLY A 72 -8.22 -6.50 12.04
CA GLY A 72 -7.60 -5.40 11.30
C GLY A 72 -6.08 -5.51 11.14
N ILE A 73 -5.43 -6.60 11.56
CA ILE A 73 -3.97 -6.71 11.58
C ILE A 73 -3.50 -7.64 10.46
N ILE A 74 -2.84 -7.06 9.46
CA ILE A 74 -2.15 -7.80 8.41
C ILE A 74 -0.67 -7.87 8.78
N LYS A 75 -0.13 -9.08 8.88
CA LYS A 75 1.32 -9.32 9.03
C LYS A 75 1.85 -9.93 7.74
N THR A 76 2.94 -9.41 7.20
CA THR A 76 3.54 -9.92 5.96
C THR A 76 5.06 -9.95 6.03
N SER A 77 5.66 -10.85 5.25
CA SER A 77 7.11 -10.89 5.04
C SER A 77 7.60 -9.94 3.95
N SER A 78 6.69 -9.26 3.24
CA SER A 78 7.05 -8.24 2.26
C SER A 78 7.65 -7.00 2.91
N PRO A 79 8.57 -6.30 2.22
CA PRO A 79 9.14 -5.04 2.71
C PRO A 79 8.14 -3.89 2.56
N GLU A 80 8.31 -2.81 3.34
CA GLU A 80 7.42 -1.64 3.34
C GLU A 80 7.33 -0.89 2.00
N ASN A 81 8.34 -1.05 1.13
CA ASN A 81 8.41 -0.42 -0.19
C ASN A 81 7.86 -1.30 -1.31
N ILE A 82 7.18 -2.41 -1.00
CA ILE A 82 6.56 -3.25 -2.02
C ILE A 82 5.55 -2.45 -2.85
N GLY A 83 5.58 -2.64 -4.17
CA GLY A 83 4.72 -1.91 -5.09
C GLY A 83 5.11 -0.46 -5.35
N TRP A 84 6.21 0.04 -4.76
CA TRP A 84 6.70 1.38 -5.07
C TRP A 84 7.47 1.39 -6.39
N ALA A 85 7.16 2.35 -7.25
CA ALA A 85 8.00 2.74 -8.37
C ALA A 85 9.07 3.74 -7.89
N TYR A 86 10.30 3.59 -8.35
CA TYR A 86 11.51 4.29 -7.90
C TYR A 86 11.43 5.84 -7.83
N GLU A 87 12.41 6.41 -7.09
CA GLU A 87 12.59 7.77 -6.54
C GLU A 87 12.21 8.98 -7.41
N ASP A 88 12.11 8.84 -8.74
CA ASP A 88 11.97 9.99 -9.65
C ASP A 88 10.52 10.50 -9.78
N HIS A 89 9.54 9.77 -9.22
CA HIS A 89 8.11 10.07 -9.41
C HIS A 89 7.28 9.53 -8.23
N SER A 90 6.65 10.43 -7.46
CA SER A 90 5.62 10.09 -6.47
C SER A 90 4.26 9.83 -7.15
N GLY A 91 4.27 9.04 -8.23
CA GLY A 91 3.14 8.86 -9.15
C GLY A 91 1.81 8.56 -8.44
N PHE A 92 0.70 8.91 -9.09
CA PHE A 92 -0.62 8.60 -8.58
C PHE A 92 -0.83 7.08 -8.59
N ARG A 93 -1.04 6.48 -7.41
CA ARG A 93 -1.56 5.11 -7.27
C ARG A 93 -3.03 5.16 -6.93
N GLN A 94 -3.82 4.30 -7.55
CA GLN A 94 -5.23 4.14 -7.19
C GLN A 94 -5.31 3.31 -5.92
N VAL A 95 -6.16 3.75 -4.98
CA VAL A 95 -6.41 3.01 -3.75
C VAL A 95 -7.91 2.88 -3.56
N ASP A 96 -8.42 1.66 -3.70
CA ASP A 96 -9.83 1.35 -3.52
C ASP A 96 -10.08 0.58 -2.23
N TYR A 97 -11.21 0.86 -1.61
CA TYR A 97 -11.63 0.24 -0.36
C TYR A 97 -13.01 -0.39 -0.56
N TYR A 98 -13.18 -1.63 -0.15
CA TYR A 98 -14.45 -2.35 -0.23
C TYR A 98 -14.78 -2.98 1.11
N TYR A 99 -16.03 -2.89 1.52
CA TYR A 99 -16.58 -3.89 2.44
C TYR A 99 -16.86 -5.19 1.67
N VAL A 100 -16.55 -6.31 2.30
CA VAL A 100 -16.75 -7.65 1.76
C VAL A 100 -17.59 -8.45 2.75
N ASP A 101 -18.72 -8.97 2.28
CA ASP A 101 -19.58 -9.83 3.09
C ASP A 101 -19.07 -11.29 3.11
N ASN A 102 -19.71 -12.13 3.93
CA ASN A 102 -19.37 -13.55 4.06
C ASN A 102 -19.56 -14.37 2.76
N GLN A 103 -20.23 -13.81 1.75
CA GLN A 103 -20.41 -14.42 0.43
C GLN A 103 -19.38 -13.92 -0.59
N GLY A 104 -18.54 -12.96 -0.22
CA GLY A 104 -17.54 -12.34 -1.08
C GLY A 104 -18.06 -11.16 -1.90
N ASN A 105 -19.30 -10.69 -1.67
CA ASN A 105 -19.83 -9.54 -2.38
C ASN A 105 -19.14 -8.27 -1.90
N ARG A 106 -18.77 -7.39 -2.85
CA ARG A 106 -18.02 -6.17 -2.57
C ARG A 106 -18.92 -4.95 -2.63
N LYS A 107 -18.81 -4.09 -1.62
CA LYS A 107 -19.45 -2.77 -1.57
C LYS A 107 -18.37 -1.70 -1.44
N GLN A 108 -18.21 -0.88 -2.48
CA GLN A 108 -17.20 0.18 -2.47
C GLN A 108 -17.47 1.20 -1.36
N LEU A 109 -16.41 1.56 -0.65
CA LEU A 109 -16.39 2.57 0.39
C LEU A 109 -16.01 3.92 -0.20
N ASN A 110 -16.71 4.98 0.25
CA ASN A 110 -16.26 6.34 -0.02
C ASN A 110 -15.09 6.65 0.94
N HIS A 111 -13.88 6.65 0.38
CA HIS A 111 -12.65 6.89 1.14
C HIS A 111 -12.61 8.25 1.85
N GLU A 112 -13.13 9.33 1.26
CA GLU A 112 -13.15 10.66 1.90
C GLU A 112 -14.00 10.68 3.17
N LYS A 113 -15.03 9.84 3.23
CA LYS A 113 -15.99 9.80 4.33
C LYS A 113 -15.63 8.80 5.43
N TYR A 114 -15.08 7.65 5.05
CA TYR A 114 -14.94 6.51 5.95
C TYR A 114 -13.50 6.04 6.16
N ILE A 115 -12.55 6.54 5.37
CA ILE A 115 -11.15 6.10 5.46
C ILE A 115 -10.29 7.27 5.94
N HIS A 116 -9.58 7.01 7.02
CA HIS A 116 -8.69 7.96 7.67
C HIS A 116 -7.27 7.39 7.63
N TYR A 117 -6.55 7.70 6.54
CA TYR A 117 -5.17 7.24 6.36
C TYR A 117 -4.25 7.89 7.39
N GLY A 118 -3.53 7.06 8.14
CA GLY A 118 -2.63 7.51 9.20
C GLY A 118 -1.17 7.65 8.79
N GLY A 119 -0.81 7.07 7.65
CA GLY A 119 0.56 7.11 7.14
C GLY A 119 1.36 5.85 7.44
N ASN A 120 2.63 5.92 7.05
CA ASN A 120 3.63 4.94 7.40
C ASN A 120 4.29 5.35 8.71
N ALA A 121 4.56 4.38 9.58
CA ALA A 121 5.20 4.58 10.86
C ALA A 121 6.22 3.47 11.11
N SER A 122 7.23 3.79 11.92
CA SER A 122 8.16 2.81 12.44
C SER A 122 8.26 2.97 13.96
N THR A 123 8.33 1.87 14.68
CA THR A 123 8.50 1.87 16.13
C THR A 123 9.49 0.79 16.56
N SER A 124 10.41 1.16 17.44
CA SER A 124 11.37 0.25 18.06
C SER A 124 10.97 -0.02 19.51
N ARG A 125 10.99 -1.28 19.93
CA ARG A 125 10.66 -1.69 21.29
C ARG A 125 11.58 -2.81 21.78
N THR A 126 11.77 -2.86 23.09
CA THR A 126 12.40 -3.98 23.78
C THR A 126 11.31 -4.71 24.54
N LEU A 127 11.09 -5.98 24.21
CA LEU A 127 10.11 -6.83 24.87
C LEU A 127 10.60 -7.20 26.29
N PRO A 128 9.72 -7.65 27.20
CA PRO A 128 10.11 -8.03 28.56
C PRO A 128 11.19 -9.12 28.62
N ASP A 129 11.30 -9.95 27.58
CA ASP A 129 12.34 -10.98 27.41
C ASP A 129 13.70 -10.42 26.91
N GLY A 130 13.81 -9.11 26.72
CA GLY A 130 15.02 -8.43 26.24
C GLY A 130 15.14 -8.38 24.71
N THR A 131 14.20 -8.95 23.96
CA THR A 131 14.24 -8.93 22.49
C THR A 131 13.94 -7.54 21.96
N HIS A 132 14.84 -7.00 21.15
CA HIS A 132 14.60 -5.77 20.40
C HIS A 132 13.84 -6.07 19.11
N ILE A 133 12.72 -5.39 18.92
CA ILE A 133 11.90 -5.44 17.72
C ILE A 133 11.82 -4.06 17.08
N ASN A 134 11.85 -4.04 15.75
CA ASN A 134 11.55 -2.88 14.94
C ASN A 134 10.34 -3.24 14.09
N LEU A 135 9.28 -2.45 14.20
CA LEU A 135 8.05 -2.65 13.46
C LEU A 135 7.91 -1.48 12.49
N SER A 136 7.95 -1.76 11.19
CA SER A 136 7.53 -0.84 10.15
C SER A 136 6.12 -1.21 9.71
N PHE A 137 5.24 -0.22 9.65
CA PHE A 137 3.85 -0.47 9.31
C PHE A 137 3.16 0.73 8.67
N SER A 138 2.19 0.43 7.80
CA SER A 138 1.19 1.39 7.33
C SER A 138 -0.05 1.24 8.17
N HIS A 139 -0.77 2.32 8.43
CA HIS A 139 -2.05 2.22 9.12
C HIS A 139 -3.10 3.19 8.61
N LEU A 140 -4.35 2.78 8.78
CA LEU A 140 -5.53 3.57 8.51
C LEU A 140 -6.63 3.23 9.51
N TYR A 141 -7.60 4.11 9.62
CA TYR A 141 -8.80 3.86 10.43
C TYR A 141 -10.03 3.88 9.53
N VAL A 142 -10.90 2.88 9.72
CA VAL A 142 -12.19 2.74 9.03
C VAL A 142 -13.28 3.16 10.00
N GLY A 143 -14.09 4.14 9.59
CA GLY A 143 -15.22 4.62 10.39
C GLY A 143 -15.60 6.05 10.04
N LYS A 144 -16.74 6.53 10.53
CA LYS A 144 -17.13 7.94 10.34
C LYS A 144 -16.28 8.83 11.23
N LYS A 145 -15.74 9.91 10.66
CA LYS A 145 -15.08 10.97 11.43
C LYS A 145 -16.06 11.62 12.42
N PRO A 146 -15.77 11.64 13.73
CA PRO A 146 -16.49 12.51 14.67
C PRO A 146 -16.21 13.99 14.36
N ASP A 147 -17.18 14.87 14.61
CA ASP A 147 -17.13 16.30 14.25
C ASP A 147 -15.94 17.08 14.86
N ASN A 148 -15.28 16.55 15.89
CA ASN A 148 -14.11 17.14 16.58
C ASN A 148 -12.84 16.28 16.55
N TYR A 149 -12.73 15.38 15.57
CA TYR A 149 -11.70 14.34 15.60
C TYR A 149 -10.37 14.79 14.96
N SER A 150 -9.36 15.01 15.80
CA SER A 150 -7.96 14.81 15.41
C SER A 150 -7.66 13.32 15.51
N PHE A 151 -7.53 12.64 14.37
CA PHE A 151 -7.14 11.24 14.35
C PHE A 151 -5.79 11.08 15.04
N LYS A 152 -5.77 10.34 16.15
CA LYS A 152 -4.57 10.18 16.97
C LYS A 152 -3.58 9.16 16.39
N GLY A 153 -3.83 8.58 15.22
CA GLY A 153 -3.02 7.48 14.67
C GLY A 153 -3.41 6.14 15.29
N CYS A 154 -3.16 5.05 14.57
CA CYS A 154 -3.37 3.68 15.07
C CYS A 154 -2.06 3.05 15.55
N PHE A 155 -2.16 2.04 16.42
CA PHE A 155 -1.02 1.23 16.89
C PHE A 155 0.09 2.07 17.55
N ARG A 156 -0.32 2.96 18.46
CA ARG A 156 0.61 3.86 19.18
C ARG A 156 0.82 3.49 20.64
N THR A 157 -0.07 2.68 21.19
CA THR A 157 0.00 2.23 22.58
C THR A 157 0.66 0.86 22.68
N ASP A 158 1.26 0.57 23.83
CA ASP A 158 1.92 -0.72 24.06
C ASP A 158 0.93 -1.89 23.93
N LYS A 159 -0.30 -1.73 24.41
CA LYS A 159 -1.36 -2.74 24.30
C LYS A 159 -1.70 -3.10 22.84
N GLU A 160 -1.77 -2.11 21.96
CA GLU A 160 -2.05 -2.36 20.53
C GLU A 160 -0.88 -3.08 19.85
N LEU A 161 0.35 -2.80 20.27
CA LEU A 161 1.54 -3.45 19.72
C LEU A 161 1.72 -4.88 20.27
N GLU A 162 1.37 -5.13 21.52
CA GLU A 162 1.33 -6.48 22.11
C GLU A 162 0.39 -7.40 21.32
N GLN A 163 -0.80 -6.90 20.95
CA GLN A 163 -1.73 -7.63 20.09
C GLN A 163 -1.11 -8.03 18.75
N VAL A 164 -0.34 -7.14 18.11
CA VAL A 164 0.33 -7.43 16.83
C VAL A 164 1.36 -8.56 16.98
N LEU A 165 2.05 -8.60 18.12
CA LEU A 165 3.10 -9.57 18.41
C LEU A 165 2.57 -10.90 18.95
N ASP A 166 1.25 -11.04 19.10
CA ASP A 166 0.59 -12.18 19.73
C ASP A 166 1.13 -12.44 21.16
N LYS A 167 1.46 -11.37 21.90
CA LYS A 167 2.02 -11.41 23.26
C LYS A 167 1.06 -10.85 24.33
#